data_AF-A0A7C0WE24-F1
#
_entry.id   AF-A0A7C0WE24-F1
#
_cell.length_a   1.000
_cell.length_b   1.000
_cell.length_c   1.000
_cell.angle_alpha   90.00
_cell.angle_beta   90.00
_cell.angle_gamma   90.00
#
_symmetry.space_group_name_H-M   'P 1'
#
loop_
_entity.id
_entity.type
_entity.pdbx_description
1 polymer ?
#
loop_
_entity_poly.entity_id
_entity_poly.type
_entity_poly.pdbx_seq_one_letter_code
_entity_poly.pdbx_strand_id
1 'polypeptide(L)'
;MCAAKNGLDVTSLFRTPNNRFFADSLVEARSKLMGPMVASGAGSLFQLTATLERGGRIGLLADQRYKGGVLVPFFGHLADTNPLIAKLARQYECNVYGARAIRLPNQRFRLEITDPLDLPRDADGHIDVAKATAVIQDVVESWIREHPEQWIWFHRRWRLGKKTRFSDPARGTKHRRQPNRTNTA
;
A
#
# COMPACT_ATOMS: atom_id res chain seq x y z
N MET A 1 7.25 -16.55 -6.43
CA MET A 1 8.35 -17.29 -7.09
C MET A 1 9.60 -17.29 -6.26
N CYS A 2 10.21 -16.13 -5.98
CA CYS A 2 11.48 -16.09 -5.25
C CYS A 2 11.34 -16.47 -3.77
N ALA A 3 10.26 -16.07 -3.11
CA ALA A 3 9.93 -16.56 -1.76
C ALA A 3 9.83 -18.11 -1.74
N ALA A 4 8.99 -18.69 -2.59
CA ALA A 4 8.82 -20.14 -2.71
C ALA A 4 10.14 -20.88 -3.04
N LYS A 5 10.98 -20.35 -3.93
CA LYS A 5 12.31 -20.92 -4.25
C LYS A 5 13.28 -20.93 -3.06
N ASN A 6 13.08 -20.07 -2.07
CA ASN A 6 13.87 -20.00 -0.84
C ASN A 6 13.14 -20.61 0.36
N GLY A 7 12.12 -21.45 0.14
CA GLY A 7 11.37 -22.12 1.21
C GLY A 7 10.47 -21.20 2.05
N LEU A 8 10.23 -19.97 1.58
CA LEU A 8 9.31 -19.03 2.22
C LEU A 8 7.93 -19.15 1.59
N ASP A 9 6.99 -19.74 2.33
CA ASP A 9 5.58 -19.71 1.95
C ASP A 9 4.98 -18.34 2.29
N VAL A 10 4.45 -17.66 1.26
CA VAL A 10 3.93 -16.29 1.36
C VAL A 10 2.58 -16.22 0.66
N THR A 11 1.53 -16.00 1.45
CA THR A 11 0.19 -15.76 0.95
C THR A 11 0.08 -14.35 0.38
N SER A 12 -0.07 -14.22 -0.93
CA SER A 12 -0.07 -12.92 -1.60
C SER A 12 -1.49 -12.38 -1.80
N LEU A 13 -1.77 -11.16 -1.34
CA LEU A 13 -3.00 -10.45 -1.66
C LEU A 13 -2.89 -9.83 -3.06
N PHE A 14 -3.87 -10.13 -3.93
CA PHE A 14 -3.90 -9.61 -5.29
C PHE A 14 -5.30 -9.09 -5.64
N ARG A 15 -5.38 -8.03 -6.44
CA ARG A 15 -6.66 -7.55 -6.98
C ARG A 15 -6.94 -8.19 -8.33
N THR A 16 -8.03 -8.95 -8.40
CA THR A 16 -8.51 -9.59 -9.65
C THR A 16 -8.72 -8.54 -10.76
N PRO A 17 -8.18 -8.76 -11.97
CA PRO A 17 -8.46 -7.92 -13.13
C PRO A 17 -9.95 -7.87 -13.43
N ASN A 18 -10.44 -6.74 -13.95
CA ASN A 18 -11.86 -6.58 -14.28
C ASN A 18 -12.31 -7.52 -15.42
N ASN A 19 -11.39 -7.91 -16.31
CA ASN A 19 -11.67 -8.88 -17.38
C ASN A 19 -11.49 -10.30 -16.84
N ARG A 20 -12.60 -11.05 -16.78
CA ARG A 20 -12.64 -12.41 -16.22
C ARG A 20 -11.74 -13.40 -16.95
N PHE A 21 -11.73 -13.39 -18.28
CA PHE A 21 -10.91 -14.34 -19.06
C PHE A 21 -9.42 -14.15 -18.77
N PHE A 22 -8.98 -12.89 -18.67
CA PHE A 22 -7.62 -12.57 -18.29
C PHE A 22 -7.34 -12.89 -16.81
N ALA A 23 -8.32 -12.66 -15.93
CA ALA A 23 -8.21 -12.96 -14.52
C ALA A 23 -7.97 -14.45 -14.27
N ASP A 24 -8.74 -15.31 -14.92
CA ASP A 24 -8.67 -16.77 -14.74
C ASP A 24 -7.30 -17.29 -15.20
N SER A 25 -6.84 -16.91 -16.39
CA SER A 25 -5.51 -17.29 -16.88
C SER A 25 -4.37 -16.75 -16.01
N LEU A 26 -4.51 -15.53 -15.47
CA LEU A 26 -3.50 -14.93 -14.60
C LEU A 26 -3.42 -15.65 -13.24
N VAL A 27 -4.56 -16.01 -12.67
CA VAL A 27 -4.63 -16.76 -11.42
C VAL A 27 -4.01 -18.13 -11.60
N GLU A 28 -4.31 -18.82 -12.71
CA GLU A 28 -3.72 -20.12 -13.01
C GLU A 28 -2.20 -20.05 -13.17
N ALA A 29 -1.68 -19.06 -13.91
CA ALA A 29 -0.25 -18.89 -14.10
C ALA A 29 0.47 -18.57 -12.78
N ARG A 30 -0.13 -17.76 -11.92
CA ARG A 30 0.52 -17.31 -10.67
C ARG A 30 0.41 -18.30 -9.53
N SER A 31 -0.66 -19.08 -9.42
CA SER A 31 -0.79 -20.10 -8.35
C SER A 31 0.33 -21.13 -8.44
N LYS A 32 0.71 -21.51 -9.67
CA LYS A 32 1.84 -22.42 -9.95
C LYS A 32 3.20 -21.84 -9.55
N LEU A 33 3.33 -20.51 -9.44
CA LEU A 33 4.62 -19.82 -9.30
C LEU A 33 4.78 -19.04 -7.99
N MET A 34 3.69 -18.68 -7.31
CA MET A 34 3.70 -17.69 -6.23
C MET A 34 3.11 -18.19 -4.91
N GLY A 35 2.66 -19.44 -4.84
CA GLY A 35 2.01 -19.98 -3.64
C GLY A 35 0.54 -19.54 -3.53
N PRO A 36 -0.06 -19.67 -2.34
CA PRO A 36 -1.46 -19.29 -2.11
C PRO A 36 -1.72 -17.82 -2.45
N MET A 37 -2.79 -17.56 -3.20
CA MET A 37 -3.19 -16.20 -3.57
C MET A 37 -4.59 -15.88 -3.03
N VAL A 38 -4.70 -14.71 -2.42
CA VAL A 38 -5.96 -14.18 -1.90
C VAL A 38 -6.45 -13.10 -2.85
N ALA A 39 -7.61 -13.30 -3.46
CA ALA A 39 -8.26 -12.27 -4.27
C ALA A 39 -8.80 -11.15 -3.37
N SER A 40 -8.53 -9.90 -3.71
CA SER A 40 -9.01 -8.73 -2.99
C SER A 40 -10.53 -8.61 -3.14
N GLY A 41 -11.26 -8.58 -2.03
CA GLY A 41 -12.71 -8.56 -2.01
C GLY A 41 -13.29 -8.90 -0.64
N ALA A 42 -14.60 -9.08 -0.58
CA ALA A 42 -15.26 -9.61 0.61
C ALA A 42 -14.65 -10.99 0.94
N GLY A 43 -14.17 -11.20 2.17
CA GLY A 43 -13.48 -12.43 2.57
C GLY A 43 -11.96 -12.37 2.58
N SER A 44 -11.34 -11.44 1.84
CA SER A 44 -9.87 -11.38 1.71
C SER A 44 -9.16 -11.15 3.05
N LEU A 45 -9.71 -10.27 3.89
CA LEU A 45 -9.17 -10.01 5.21
C LEU A 45 -9.17 -11.27 6.09
N PHE A 46 -10.24 -12.07 6.06
CA PHE A 46 -10.34 -13.32 6.82
C PHE A 46 -9.28 -14.35 6.42
N GLN A 47 -8.92 -14.41 5.14
CA GLN A 47 -7.86 -15.31 4.68
C GLN A 47 -6.47 -14.84 5.12
N LEU A 48 -6.23 -13.52 5.13
CA LEU A 48 -4.99 -12.94 5.62
C LEU A 48 -4.83 -13.14 7.13
N THR A 49 -5.88 -12.84 7.91
CA THR A 49 -5.89 -13.03 9.36
C THR A 49 -5.65 -14.50 9.71
N ALA A 50 -6.36 -15.43 9.07
CA ALA A 50 -6.17 -16.85 9.30
C ALA A 50 -4.76 -17.34 8.91
N THR A 51 -4.10 -16.70 7.93
CA THR A 51 -2.70 -17.00 7.59
C THR A 51 -1.76 -16.57 8.72
N LEU A 52 -1.94 -15.35 9.23
CA LEU A 52 -1.12 -14.81 10.32
C LEU A 52 -1.32 -15.57 11.63
N GLU A 53 -2.55 -15.97 11.95
CA GLU A 53 -2.88 -16.79 13.14
C GLU A 53 -2.18 -18.14 13.16
N ARG A 54 -1.86 -18.68 11.98
CA ARG A 54 -1.10 -19.93 11.82
C ARG A 54 0.41 -19.72 11.74
N GLY A 55 0.91 -18.50 11.99
CA GLY A 55 2.33 -18.16 11.86
C GLY A 55 2.82 -18.08 10.40
N GLY A 56 1.90 -18.00 9.44
CA GLY A 56 2.22 -17.83 8.03
C GLY A 56 2.69 -16.42 7.69
N ARG A 57 3.15 -16.22 6.44
CA ARG A 57 3.63 -14.93 5.94
C ARG A 57 2.67 -14.41 4.89
N ILE A 58 2.52 -13.09 4.81
CA ILE A 58 1.65 -12.44 3.84
C ILE A 58 2.43 -11.44 3.00
N GLY A 59 2.07 -11.32 1.72
CA GLY A 59 2.65 -10.37 0.77
C GLY A 59 1.60 -9.38 0.28
N LEU A 60 1.89 -8.08 0.36
CA LEU A 60 1.00 -6.99 -0.06
C LEU A 60 1.76 -5.94 -0.86
N LEU A 61 1.12 -5.36 -1.88
CA LEU A 61 1.63 -4.17 -2.57
C LEU A 61 1.33 -2.92 -1.75
N ALA A 62 2.35 -2.08 -1.55
CA ALA A 62 2.29 -0.89 -0.70
C ALA A 62 2.22 0.43 -1.49
N ASP A 63 2.51 0.43 -2.79
CA ASP A 63 2.72 1.64 -3.60
C ASP A 63 1.47 2.09 -4.39
N GLN A 64 0.37 1.36 -4.27
CA GLN A 64 -0.87 1.67 -4.98
C GLN A 64 -1.76 2.67 -4.23
N ARG A 65 -2.43 3.53 -4.99
CA ARG A 65 -3.49 4.40 -4.46
C ARG A 65 -4.64 3.57 -3.90
N TYR A 66 -5.05 3.90 -2.67
CA TYR A 66 -6.21 3.30 -2.02
C TYR A 66 -7.24 4.36 -1.62
N LYS A 67 -8.45 4.30 -2.18
CA LYS A 67 -9.47 5.33 -1.92
C LYS A 67 -10.02 5.17 -0.50
N GLY A 68 -9.94 6.24 0.31
CA GLY A 68 -10.42 6.22 1.70
C GLY A 68 -9.46 5.52 2.66
N GLY A 69 -8.18 5.56 2.34
CA GLY A 69 -7.12 5.11 3.23
C GLY A 69 -6.73 6.18 4.25
N VAL A 70 -5.54 6.04 4.82
CA VAL A 70 -4.93 7.09 5.64
C VAL A 70 -4.18 8.08 4.74
N LEU A 71 -4.19 9.35 5.13
CA LEU A 71 -3.37 10.37 4.48
C LEU A 71 -1.97 10.33 5.08
N VAL A 72 -0.99 10.03 4.24
CA VAL A 72 0.42 10.08 4.63
C VAL A 72 1.22 10.86 3.58
N PRO A 73 2.33 11.50 3.97
CA PRO A 73 3.25 12.10 3.01
C PRO A 73 3.73 11.06 1.98
N PHE A 74 3.81 11.50 0.73
CA PHE A 74 4.44 10.78 -0.38
C PHE A 74 4.99 11.81 -1.39
N PHE A 75 6.32 11.94 -1.45
CA PHE A 75 7.08 12.98 -2.14
C PHE A 75 6.65 14.39 -1.76
N GLY A 76 6.51 14.64 -0.45
CA GLY A 76 6.12 15.95 0.09
C GLY A 76 4.65 16.33 -0.12
N HIS A 77 3.84 15.44 -0.70
CA HIS A 77 2.41 15.64 -0.90
C HIS A 77 1.60 14.56 -0.20
N LEU A 78 0.42 14.89 0.29
CA LEU A 78 -0.46 13.89 0.91
C LEU A 78 -1.01 12.91 -0.14
N ALA A 79 -0.95 11.62 0.20
CA ALA A 79 -1.48 10.54 -0.62
C ALA A 79 -2.39 9.60 0.18
N ASP A 80 -3.51 9.25 -0.43
CA ASP A 80 -4.49 8.27 0.04
C ASP A 80 -3.87 6.86 -0.01
N THR A 81 -3.52 6.28 1.14
CA THR A 81 -2.68 5.08 1.25
C THR A 81 -3.37 3.95 2.03
N ASN A 82 -3.18 2.72 1.57
CA ASN A 82 -3.78 1.54 2.21
C ASN A 82 -3.13 1.28 3.59
N PRO A 83 -3.86 1.39 4.71
CA PRO A 83 -3.28 1.13 6.03
C PRO A 83 -3.21 -0.36 6.39
N LEU A 84 -3.59 -1.27 5.49
CA LEU A 84 -3.77 -2.69 5.81
C LEU A 84 -2.51 -3.34 6.39
N ILE A 85 -1.32 -3.03 5.87
CA ILE A 85 -0.06 -3.60 6.38
C ILE A 85 0.14 -3.18 7.85
N ALA A 86 0.04 -1.88 8.15
CA ALA A 86 0.20 -1.36 9.51
C ALA A 86 -0.89 -1.87 10.47
N LYS A 87 -2.14 -2.02 9.99
CA LYS A 87 -3.24 -2.60 10.79
C LYS A 87 -3.00 -4.06 11.16
N LEU A 88 -2.52 -4.87 10.21
CA LEU A 88 -2.20 -6.27 10.47
C LEU A 88 -0.99 -6.38 11.40
N ALA A 89 0.04 -5.55 11.20
CA ALA A 89 1.18 -5.49 12.10
C ALA A 89 0.77 -5.15 13.53
N ARG A 90 -0.11 -4.14 13.72
CA ARG A 90 -0.67 -3.81 15.05
C ARG A 90 -1.46 -4.95 15.68
N GLN A 91 -2.28 -5.65 14.89
CA GLN A 91 -3.17 -6.69 15.39
C GLN A 91 -2.40 -7.96 15.81
N TYR A 92 -1.35 -8.31 15.06
CA TYR A 92 -0.62 -9.57 15.21
C TYR A 92 0.80 -9.39 15.79
N GLU A 93 1.21 -8.13 16.04
CA GLU A 93 2.54 -7.75 16.53
C GLU A 93 3.67 -8.46 15.74
N CYS A 94 3.53 -8.44 14.40
CA CYS A 94 4.44 -9.13 13.50
C CYS A 94 5.42 -8.18 12.79
N ASN A 95 6.60 -8.70 12.45
CA ASN A 95 7.60 -7.95 11.70
C ASN A 95 7.11 -7.62 10.30
N VAL A 96 7.35 -6.38 9.88
CA VAL A 96 7.14 -5.92 8.51
C VAL A 96 8.48 -5.75 7.82
N TYR A 97 8.63 -6.33 6.64
CA TYR A 97 9.82 -6.19 5.80
C TYR A 97 9.44 -5.51 4.50
N GLY A 98 10.26 -4.57 4.04
CA GLY A 98 10.18 -4.07 2.68
C GLY A 98 10.79 -5.08 1.71
N ALA A 99 10.12 -5.37 0.60
CA ALA A 99 10.71 -6.13 -0.50
C ALA A 99 10.54 -5.41 -1.83
N ARG A 100 11.60 -5.32 -2.64
CA ARG A 100 11.58 -4.75 -3.99
C ARG A 100 12.25 -5.66 -5.02
N ALA A 101 11.92 -5.40 -6.28
CA ALA A 101 12.57 -6.00 -7.45
C ALA A 101 13.13 -4.89 -8.33
N ILE A 102 14.45 -4.88 -8.52
CA ILE A 102 15.15 -3.94 -9.40
C ILE A 102 15.43 -4.65 -10.72
N ARG A 103 15.03 -4.05 -11.83
CA ARG A 103 15.40 -4.50 -13.17
C ARG A 103 16.85 -4.11 -13.46
N LEU A 104 17.62 -5.08 -13.94
CA LEU A 104 18.99 -4.92 -14.37
C LEU A 104 19.09 -5.11 -15.89
N PRO A 105 20.20 -4.69 -16.52
CA PRO A 105 20.50 -5.03 -17.91
C PRO A 105 20.46 -6.54 -18.17
N ASN A 106 20.21 -6.91 -19.42
CA ASN A 106 20.19 -8.30 -19.89
C ASN A 106 19.10 -9.17 -19.24
N GLN A 107 17.90 -8.59 -19.06
CA GLN A 107 16.72 -9.30 -18.54
C GLN A 107 16.90 -9.91 -17.14
N ARG A 108 17.82 -9.34 -16.35
CA ARG A 108 18.06 -9.78 -14.98
C ARG A 108 17.27 -8.94 -13.99
N PHE A 109 17.05 -9.51 -12.81
CA PHE A 109 16.39 -8.83 -11.70
C PHE A 109 17.19 -9.08 -10.43
N ARG A 110 17.34 -8.04 -9.60
CA ARG A 110 17.82 -8.16 -8.22
C ARG A 110 16.64 -8.01 -7.28
N LEU A 111 16.53 -8.92 -6.32
CA LEU A 111 15.57 -8.78 -5.24
C LEU A 111 16.30 -8.32 -4.00
N GLU A 112 15.68 -7.37 -3.31
CA GLU A 112 16.20 -6.83 -2.07
C GLU A 112 15.08 -6.84 -1.04
N ILE A 113 15.44 -7.21 0.19
CA ILE A 113 14.57 -7.21 1.35
C ILE A 113 15.27 -6.36 2.40
N THR A 114 14.53 -5.48 3.07
CA THR A 114 15.06 -4.67 4.17
C THR A 114 15.23 -5.53 5.42
N ASP A 115 15.91 -4.99 6.43
CA ASP A 115 15.69 -5.43 7.81
C ASP A 115 14.23 -5.18 8.24
N PRO A 116 13.76 -5.74 9.38
CA PRO A 116 12.45 -5.40 9.91
C PRO A 116 12.31 -3.90 10.07
N LEU A 117 11.21 -3.34 9.56
CA LEU A 117 10.92 -1.93 9.67
C LEU A 117 10.60 -1.59 11.13
N ASP A 118 11.20 -0.53 11.65
CA ASP A 118 10.84 0.04 12.93
C ASP A 118 9.52 0.81 12.80
N LEU A 119 8.43 0.24 13.32
CA LEU A 119 7.10 0.81 13.22
C LEU A 119 6.78 1.62 14.48
N PRO A 120 6.55 2.94 14.36
CA PRO A 120 6.26 3.79 15.50
C PRO A 120 5.04 3.30 16.30
N ARG A 121 5.13 3.41 17.63
CA ARG A 121 4.04 3.06 18.55
C ARG A 121 3.31 4.30 19.07
N ASP A 122 2.04 4.13 19.42
CA ASP A 122 1.20 5.12 20.08
C ASP A 122 1.46 5.14 21.61
N ALA A 123 0.75 6.03 22.32
CA ALA A 123 0.94 6.21 23.77
C ALA A 123 0.60 4.96 24.59
N ASP A 124 -0.26 4.09 24.04
CA ASP A 124 -0.68 2.83 24.67
C ASP A 124 0.27 1.67 24.30
N GLY A 125 1.35 1.95 23.56
CA GLY A 125 2.35 0.97 23.16
C GLY A 125 1.93 0.12 21.95
N HIS A 126 0.82 0.42 21.27
CA HIS A 126 0.43 -0.29 20.05
C HIS A 126 1.04 0.38 18.82
N ILE A 127 1.21 -0.34 17.71
CA ILE A 127 1.64 0.28 16.45
C ILE A 127 0.67 1.40 16.04
N ASP A 128 1.21 2.60 15.84
CA ASP A 128 0.48 3.77 15.32
C ASP A 128 0.29 3.58 13.82
N VAL A 129 -0.94 3.24 13.43
CA VAL A 129 -1.27 2.86 12.05
C VAL A 129 -0.90 3.94 11.04
N ALA A 130 -1.10 5.23 11.37
CA ALA A 130 -0.84 6.31 10.43
C ALA A 130 0.66 6.54 10.27
N LYS A 131 1.42 6.59 11.39
CA LYS A 131 2.87 6.77 11.36
C LYS A 131 3.59 5.57 10.75
N ALA A 132 3.18 4.35 11.09
CA ALA A 132 3.71 3.13 10.48
C ALA A 132 3.44 3.08 8.97
N THR A 133 2.26 3.52 8.53
CA THR A 133 1.98 3.64 7.09
C THR A 133 2.88 4.66 6.42
N ALA A 134 3.21 5.78 7.08
CA ALA A 134 4.16 6.76 6.56
C ALA A 134 5.58 6.18 6.44
N VAL A 135 6.08 5.47 7.45
CA VAL A 135 7.39 4.79 7.39
C VAL A 135 7.47 3.81 6.22
N ILE A 136 6.41 3.04 5.98
CA ILE A 136 6.34 2.15 4.81
C ILE A 136 6.41 2.94 3.50
N GLN A 137 5.78 4.10 3.42
CA GLN A 137 5.86 4.96 2.23
C GLN A 137 7.23 5.60 2.06
N ASP A 138 7.92 5.97 3.14
CA ASP A 138 9.28 6.53 3.09
C ASP A 138 10.27 5.53 2.47
N VAL A 139 10.15 4.24 2.80
CA VAL A 139 10.92 3.16 2.16
C VAL A 139 10.62 3.07 0.67
N VAL A 140 9.35 3.19 0.28
CA VAL A 140 8.98 3.19 -1.14
C VAL A 140 9.51 4.44 -1.85
N GLU A 141 9.46 5.61 -1.21
CA GLU A 141 10.03 6.84 -1.75
C GLU A 141 11.53 6.72 -1.98
N SER A 142 12.28 6.18 -1.02
CA SER A 142 13.74 6.02 -1.17
C SER A 142 14.06 5.16 -2.38
N TRP A 143 13.33 4.06 -2.57
CA TRP A 143 13.53 3.19 -3.73
C TRP A 143 13.16 3.84 -5.06
N ILE A 144 12.09 4.62 -5.08
CA ILE A 144 11.69 5.36 -6.28
C ILE A 144 12.73 6.46 -6.60
N ARG A 145 13.37 7.07 -5.60
CA ARG A 145 14.44 8.05 -5.83
C ARG A 145 15.69 7.41 -6.44
N GLU A 146 15.99 6.16 -6.07
CA GLU A 146 17.10 5.40 -6.65
C GLU A 146 16.86 5.00 -8.11
N HIS A 147 15.64 4.56 -8.44
CA HIS A 147 15.27 4.05 -9.77
C HIS A 147 13.91 4.61 -10.25
N PRO A 148 13.80 5.94 -10.46
CA PRO A 148 12.53 6.58 -10.80
C PRO A 148 11.95 6.06 -12.12
N GLU A 149 12.79 5.64 -13.06
CA GLU A 149 12.39 5.09 -14.35
C GLU A 149 11.69 3.72 -14.26
N GLN A 150 11.84 3.01 -13.14
CA GLN A 150 11.29 1.66 -12.97
C GLN A 150 9.94 1.64 -12.25
N TRP A 151 9.51 2.79 -11.70
CA TRP A 151 8.23 2.89 -11.03
C TRP A 151 7.08 3.12 -12.02
N ILE A 152 5.90 2.54 -11.72
CA ILE A 152 4.73 2.63 -12.59
C ILE A 152 3.97 3.95 -12.31
N TRP A 153 4.40 5.03 -12.97
CA TRP A 153 3.85 6.39 -12.82
C TRP A 153 2.38 6.56 -13.26
N PHE A 154 1.76 5.55 -13.87
CA PHE A 154 0.37 5.64 -14.36
C PHE A 154 -0.67 5.73 -13.23
N HIS A 155 -0.29 5.39 -12.00
CA HIS A 155 -1.17 5.53 -10.85
C HIS A 155 -1.33 7.00 -10.47
N ARG A 156 -2.57 7.50 -10.43
CA ARG A 156 -2.89 8.87 -9.98
C ARG A 156 -2.74 9.01 -8.45
N ARG A 157 -1.55 8.80 -7.91
CA ARG A 157 -1.23 8.63 -6.48
C ARG A 157 -1.81 9.74 -5.59
N TRP A 158 -1.67 11.00 -6.03
CA TRP A 158 -2.13 12.19 -5.31
C TRP A 158 -3.60 12.57 -5.55
N ARG A 159 -4.37 11.75 -6.27
CA ARG A 159 -5.82 11.99 -6.44
C ARG A 159 -6.57 11.62 -5.16
N LEU A 160 -6.69 12.57 -4.25
CA LEU A 160 -7.45 12.38 -3.01
C LEU A 160 -8.94 12.09 -3.27
N GLY A 161 -9.51 11.19 -2.46
CA GLY A 161 -10.94 10.90 -2.41
C GLY A 161 -11.78 12.13 -2.00
N LYS A 162 -13.06 12.17 -2.38
CA LYS A 162 -13.93 13.32 -2.08
C LYS A 162 -13.98 13.66 -0.59
N LYS A 163 -14.07 12.66 0.30
CA LYS A 163 -14.06 12.86 1.77
C LYS A 163 -12.69 13.38 2.23
N THR A 164 -11.61 12.77 1.76
CA THR A 164 -10.22 13.11 2.07
C THR A 164 -9.80 14.52 1.62
N ARG A 165 -10.39 15.03 0.53
CA ARG A 165 -10.11 16.39 0.02
C ARG A 165 -10.51 17.51 0.98
N PHE A 166 -11.45 17.28 1.88
CA PHE A 166 -11.93 18.28 2.84
C PHE A 166 -11.14 18.30 4.15
N SER A 167 -10.31 17.29 4.40
CA SER A 167 -9.45 17.17 5.58
C SER A 167 -7.98 17.49 5.31
N ASP A 168 -7.63 17.87 4.07
CA ASP A 168 -6.28 18.26 3.68
C ASP A 168 -5.96 19.68 4.21
N PRO A 169 -5.04 19.83 5.18
CA PRO A 169 -4.72 21.12 5.78
C PRO A 169 -4.11 22.12 4.77
N ALA A 170 -3.56 21.65 3.65
CA ALA A 170 -3.03 22.53 2.59
C ALA A 170 -4.13 23.20 1.74
N ARG A 171 -5.39 22.76 1.85
CA ARG A 171 -6.54 23.39 1.19
C ARG A 171 -7.41 24.06 2.22
N GLY A 172 -6.99 25.25 2.64
CA GLY A 172 -7.77 26.17 3.45
C GLY A 172 -9.22 26.27 2.95
N THR A 173 -10.15 26.28 3.90
CA THR A 173 -11.59 26.45 3.70
C THR A 173 -11.88 27.48 2.61
N LYS A 174 -12.54 27.04 1.53
CA LYS A 174 -12.99 27.93 0.46
C LYS A 174 -13.68 29.14 1.10
N HIS A 175 -13.18 30.35 0.85
CA HIS A 175 -13.86 31.59 1.18
C HIS A 175 -15.32 31.48 0.71
N ARG A 176 -16.22 31.46 1.68
CA ARG A 176 -17.65 31.63 1.47
C ARG A 176 -17.80 33.02 0.86
N ARG A 177 -18.08 33.10 -0.46
CA ARG A 177 -18.42 34.36 -1.11
C ARG A 177 -19.58 34.97 -0.32
N GLN A 178 -19.33 36.12 0.30
CA GLN A 178 -20.40 36.93 0.89
C GLN A 178 -21.34 37.38 -0.24
N PRO A 179 -22.66 37.36 -0.04
CA PRO A 179 -23.58 37.93 -1.01
C PRO A 179 -23.34 39.44 -1.07
N ASN A 180 -23.18 39.96 -2.29
CA ASN A 180 -23.02 41.40 -2.54
C ASN A 180 -24.15 42.16 -1.84
N ARG A 181 -23.77 43.01 -0.87
CA ARG A 181 -24.60 44.12 -0.44
C ARG A 181 -24.61 45.13 -1.60
N THR A 182 -25.70 45.17 -2.35
CA THR A 182 -26.05 46.33 -3.17
C THR A 182 -26.25 47.52 -2.23
N ASN A 183 -25.43 48.55 -2.40
CA ASN A 183 -25.59 49.82 -1.72
C ASN A 183 -26.07 50.88 -2.73
N THR A 184 -27.24 51.43 -2.40
CA THR A 184 -27.78 52.79 -2.68
C THR A 184 -27.85 53.35 -4.12
N ALA A 185 -29.08 53.70 -4.52
CA ALA A 185 -29.52 55.10 -4.55
C ALA A 185 -31.03 55.15 -4.23
#